data_AF-A0A1I1B3S1-F1
#
_entry.id   AF-A0A1I1B3S1-F1
#
_cell.length_a   1.000
_cell.length_b   1.000
_cell.length_c   1.000
_cell.angle_alpha   90.00
_cell.angle_beta   90.00
_cell.angle_gamma   90.00
#
_symmetry.space_group_name_H-M   'P 1'
#
loop_
_entity.id
_entity.type
_entity.pdbx_description
1 polymer ?
#
loop_
_entity_poly.entity_id
_entity_poly.type
_entity_poly.pdbx_seq_one_letter_code
_entity_poly.pdbx_strand_id
1 'polypeptide(L)'
;MNEHPTESLSAYVDQELDAGERNRIDAHLLHCASCASLVDELIDMRAEIAGFYGQLAAPPDLEFKVLATLDGRRAKSAGTSTGLTAVSLVALAALIVLISMYGATFFKLFSIALQFSLTAAYVLSNVASSIPAVWGAVLPLSAAIFVFSGLSLRRILRSTAP
;
A
#
# COMPACT_ATOMS: atom_id res chain seq x y z
N MET A 1 21.48 -29.63 -33.66
CA MET A 1 20.29 -28.77 -33.76
C MET A 1 20.74 -27.38 -33.38
N ASN A 2 21.00 -26.54 -34.39
CA ASN A 2 21.41 -25.16 -34.15
C ASN A 2 20.12 -24.36 -33.92
N GLU A 3 19.81 -24.07 -32.66
CA GLU A 3 18.78 -23.09 -32.34
C GLU A 3 19.22 -21.74 -32.92
N HIS A 4 18.45 -21.25 -33.90
CA HIS A 4 18.65 -19.92 -34.48
C HIS A 4 17.85 -18.92 -33.62
N PRO A 5 18.47 -17.87 -33.06
CA PRO A 5 17.80 -16.91 -32.20
C PRO A 5 17.01 -15.86 -33.02
N THR A 6 16.10 -16.30 -33.88
CA THR A 6 15.44 -15.44 -34.88
C THR A 6 14.68 -14.27 -34.27
N GLU A 7 14.05 -14.45 -33.11
CA GLU A 7 13.35 -13.35 -32.41
C GLU A 7 14.32 -12.28 -31.88
N SER A 8 15.52 -12.68 -31.46
CA SER A 8 16.53 -11.76 -30.93
C SER A 8 17.27 -10.99 -32.03
N LEU A 9 17.21 -11.42 -33.30
CA LEU A 9 17.86 -10.72 -34.41
C LEU A 9 17.18 -9.38 -34.74
N SER A 10 15.85 -9.28 -34.61
CA SER A 10 15.16 -7.99 -34.77
C SER A 10 15.59 -7.00 -33.68
N ALA A 11 15.56 -7.44 -32.42
CA ALA A 11 16.02 -6.62 -31.29
C ALA A 11 17.51 -6.23 -31.41
N TYR A 12 18.33 -7.08 -32.03
CA TYR A 12 19.72 -6.75 -32.36
C TYR A 12 19.81 -5.57 -33.34
N VAL A 13 19.05 -5.61 -34.44
CA VAL A 13 18.99 -4.54 -35.46
C VAL A 13 18.44 -3.24 -34.88
N ASP A 14 17.44 -3.33 -34.00
CA ASP A 14 16.81 -2.18 -33.32
C ASP A 14 17.65 -1.64 -32.14
N GLN A 15 18.78 -2.28 -31.83
CA GLN A 15 19.67 -1.96 -30.72
C GLN A 15 19.05 -2.07 -29.32
N GLU A 16 18.05 -2.92 -29.16
CA GLU A 16 17.30 -3.11 -27.91
C GLU A 16 17.88 -4.20 -26.99
N LEU A 17 18.87 -4.95 -27.47
CA LEU A 17 19.57 -5.96 -26.66
C LEU A 17 20.51 -5.34 -25.62
N ASP A 18 20.57 -5.96 -24.45
CA ASP A 18 21.60 -5.64 -23.47
C ASP A 18 23.01 -6.04 -23.96
N ALA A 19 24.05 -5.59 -23.26
CA ALA A 19 25.43 -5.84 -23.68
C ALA A 19 25.80 -7.35 -23.72
N GLY A 20 25.24 -8.16 -22.81
CA GLY A 20 25.52 -9.60 -22.74
C GLY A 20 24.77 -10.40 -23.80
N GLU A 21 23.55 -10.00 -24.13
CA GLU A 21 22.76 -10.53 -25.24
C GLU A 21 23.38 -10.18 -26.59
N ARG A 22 23.78 -8.91 -26.77
CA ARG A 22 24.44 -8.46 -28.00
C ARG A 22 25.70 -9.27 -28.29
N ASN A 23 26.59 -9.45 -27.30
CA ASN A 23 27.81 -10.25 -27.47
C ASN A 23 27.53 -11.71 -27.87
N ARG A 24 26.44 -12.31 -27.36
CA ARG A 24 26.03 -13.67 -27.73
C ARG A 24 25.56 -13.75 -29.18
N ILE A 25 24.78 -12.76 -29.63
CA ILE A 25 24.35 -12.67 -31.03
C ILE A 25 25.54 -12.41 -31.95
N ASP A 26 26.45 -11.49 -31.60
CA ASP A 26 27.67 -11.23 -32.37
C ASP A 26 28.51 -12.51 -32.57
N ALA A 27 28.69 -13.29 -31.50
CA ALA A 27 29.39 -14.58 -31.57
C ALA A 27 28.66 -15.60 -32.47
N HIS A 28 27.32 -15.60 -32.47
CA HIS A 28 26.52 -16.46 -33.33
C HIS A 28 26.64 -16.05 -34.81
N LEU A 29 26.61 -14.75 -35.11
CA LEU A 29 26.70 -14.23 -36.47
C LEU A 29 28.04 -14.55 -37.14
N LEU A 30 29.14 -14.64 -36.36
CA LEU A 30 30.44 -15.07 -36.86
C LEU A 30 30.48 -16.52 -37.39
N HIS A 31 29.57 -17.36 -36.92
CA HIS A 31 29.56 -18.79 -37.25
C HIS A 31 28.31 -19.25 -38.00
N CYS A 32 27.30 -18.37 -38.15
CA CYS A 32 26.03 -18.70 -38.77
C CYS A 32 25.71 -17.75 -39.94
N ALA A 33 26.09 -18.16 -41.15
CA ALA A 33 25.86 -17.39 -42.37
C ALA A 33 24.37 -17.11 -42.65
N SER A 34 23.46 -18.03 -42.29
CA SER A 34 22.02 -17.81 -42.49
C SER A 34 21.48 -16.70 -41.60
N CYS A 35 21.94 -16.60 -40.35
CA CYS A 35 21.54 -15.52 -39.46
C CYS A 35 22.19 -14.18 -39.84
N ALA A 36 23.44 -14.19 -40.33
CA ALA A 36 24.08 -13.00 -40.89
C ALA A 36 23.29 -12.45 -42.09
N SER A 37 22.93 -13.30 -43.06
CA SER A 37 22.10 -12.91 -44.21
C SER A 37 20.76 -12.32 -43.78
N LEU A 38 20.11 -12.91 -42.78
CA LEU A 38 18.84 -12.39 -42.28
C LEU A 38 18.99 -11.02 -41.61
N VAL A 39 20.09 -10.77 -40.89
CA VAL A 39 20.36 -9.45 -40.31
C VAL A 39 20.59 -8.41 -41.40
N ASP A 40 21.34 -8.76 -42.46
CA ASP A 40 21.56 -7.86 -43.60
C ASP A 40 20.23 -7.51 -44.29
N GLU A 41 19.35 -8.50 -44.51
CA GLU A 41 18.00 -8.28 -45.06
C GLU A 41 17.15 -7.33 -44.20
N LEU A 42 17.22 -7.48 -42.87
CA LEU A 42 16.50 -6.60 -41.94
C LEU A 42 17.05 -5.16 -41.96
N ILE A 43 18.38 -5.00 -42.07
CA ILE A 43 19.03 -3.68 -42.17
C ILE A 43 18.63 -2.99 -43.47
N ASP A 44 18.64 -3.72 -44.59
CA ASP A 44 18.25 -3.19 -45.90
C ASP A 44 16.78 -2.75 -45.91
N MET A 45 15.88 -3.57 -45.36
CA MET A 45 14.46 -3.23 -45.21
C MET A 45 14.28 -1.95 -44.36
N ARG A 46 14.99 -1.85 -43.24
CA ARG A 46 14.97 -0.64 -42.39
C ARG A 46 15.44 0.59 -43.15
N ALA A 47 16.48 0.47 -43.97
CA ALA A 47 17.00 1.57 -44.78
C ALA A 47 16.00 2.02 -45.85
N GLU A 48 15.31 1.08 -46.51
CA GLU A 48 14.27 1.38 -47.49
C GLU A 48 13.09 2.14 -46.85
N ILE A 49 12.62 1.65 -45.69
CA ILE A 49 11.56 2.30 -44.91
C ILE A 49 11.99 3.71 -44.49
N ALA A 50 13.20 3.87 -43.95
CA ALA A 50 13.72 5.17 -43.54
C ALA A 50 13.83 6.14 -44.73
N GLY A 51 14.24 5.66 -45.91
CA GLY A 51 14.29 6.45 -47.14
C GLY A 51 12.91 6.91 -47.62
N PHE A 52 11.88 6.09 -47.46
CA PHE A 52 10.50 6.46 -47.77
C PHE A 52 9.96 7.52 -46.79
N TYR A 53 10.11 7.30 -45.48
CA TYR A 53 9.61 8.24 -44.48
C TYR A 53 10.42 9.54 -44.40
N GLY A 54 11.69 9.53 -44.78
CA GLY A 54 12.51 10.75 -44.88
C GLY A 54 11.98 11.78 -45.89
N GLN A 55 11.13 11.35 -46.83
CA GLN A 55 10.48 12.25 -47.79
C GLN A 55 9.21 12.90 -47.24
N LEU A 56 8.67 12.41 -46.12
CA LEU A 56 7.51 13.02 -45.48
C LEU A 56 7.97 14.25 -44.69
N ALA A 57 7.53 15.42 -45.14
CA ALA A 57 7.71 16.65 -44.38
C ALA A 57 6.84 16.59 -43.10
N ALA A 58 7.48 16.78 -41.95
CA ALA A 58 6.77 16.96 -40.69
C ALA A 58 5.88 18.22 -40.77
N PRO A 59 4.69 18.23 -40.13
CA PRO A 59 3.87 19.42 -40.05
C PRO A 59 4.66 20.59 -39.44
N PRO A 60 4.58 21.81 -39.99
CA PRO A 60 5.41 22.95 -39.55
C PRO A 60 5.17 23.37 -38.10
N ASP A 61 4.04 22.98 -37.51
CA ASP A 61 3.62 23.28 -36.14
C ASP A 61 3.93 22.14 -35.14
N LEU A 62 4.51 21.03 -35.61
CA LEU A 62 4.81 19.87 -34.76
C LEU A 62 5.85 20.22 -33.69
N GLU A 63 6.92 20.90 -34.09
CA GLU A 63 8.00 21.31 -33.17
C GLU A 63 7.47 22.22 -32.06
N PHE A 64 6.67 23.23 -32.44
CA PHE A 64 6.06 24.15 -31.48
C PHE A 64 5.15 23.42 -30.48
N LYS A 65 4.31 22.48 -30.95
CA LYS A 65 3.44 21.66 -30.10
C LYS A 65 4.23 20.77 -29.13
N VAL A 66 5.33 20.18 -29.58
CA VAL A 66 6.20 19.34 -28.75
C VAL A 66 6.85 20.19 -27.65
N LEU A 67 7.43 21.33 -28.02
CA LEU A 67 8.05 22.27 -27.07
C LEU A 67 7.04 22.78 -26.04
N ALA A 68 5.86 23.22 -26.48
CA ALA A 68 4.80 23.67 -25.57
C ALA A 68 4.37 22.57 -24.58
N THR A 69 4.33 21.30 -25.04
CA THR A 69 3.98 20.16 -24.18
C THR A 69 5.07 19.85 -23.16
N LEU A 70 6.35 19.96 -23.55
CA LEU A 70 7.48 19.75 -22.64
C LEU A 70 7.55 20.84 -21.58
N ASP A 71 7.32 22.10 -21.95
CA ASP A 71 7.32 23.23 -21.01
C ASP A 71 6.17 23.12 -20.02
N GLY A 72 4.98 22.74 -20.48
CA GLY A 72 3.83 22.46 -19.60
C GLY A 72 4.08 21.33 -18.60
N ARG A 73 4.87 20.31 -18.96
CA ARG A 73 5.27 19.22 -18.05
C ARG A 73 6.33 19.67 -17.04
N ARG A 74 7.35 20.42 -17.47
CA ARG A 74 8.39 20.97 -16.59
C ARG A 74 7.82 21.95 -15.56
N ALA A 75 6.87 22.79 -15.95
CA ALA A 75 6.19 23.71 -15.03
C ALA A 75 5.40 22.96 -13.95
N LYS A 76 4.73 21.86 -14.30
CA LYS A 76 3.98 21.04 -13.34
C LYS A 76 4.89 20.24 -12.39
N SER A 77 6.05 19.77 -12.84
CA SER A 77 7.00 19.05 -11.98
C SER A 77 7.75 19.97 -11.01
N ALA A 78 7.91 21.26 -11.34
CA ALA A 78 8.53 22.23 -10.45
C ALA A 78 7.56 22.78 -9.37
N GLY A 79 6.24 22.77 -9.62
CA GLY A 79 5.23 23.39 -8.76
C GLY A 79 4.61 22.51 -7.68
N THR A 80 5.03 21.25 -7.52
CA THR A 80 4.30 20.26 -6.70
C THR A 80 4.90 19.95 -5.32
N SER A 81 6.10 20.46 -4.97
CA SER A 81 6.72 20.20 -3.67
C SER A 81 6.56 21.33 -2.64
N THR A 82 6.32 22.56 -3.08
CA THR A 82 6.17 23.73 -2.18
C THR A 82 4.76 23.81 -1.56
N GLY A 83 3.73 23.31 -2.24
CA GLY A 83 2.36 23.27 -1.70
C GLY A 83 2.17 22.27 -0.56
N LEU A 84 2.73 21.05 -0.67
CA LEU A 84 2.56 20.00 0.35
C LEU A 84 3.33 20.30 1.64
N THR A 85 4.52 20.91 1.53
CA THR A 85 5.34 21.27 2.69
C THR A 85 4.75 22.43 3.48
N ALA A 86 4.19 23.44 2.80
CA ALA A 86 3.49 24.54 3.46
C ALA A 86 2.22 24.10 4.18
N VAL A 87 1.39 23.24 3.56
CA VAL A 87 0.18 22.69 4.19
C VAL A 87 0.52 21.85 5.43
N SER A 88 1.60 21.06 5.36
CA SER A 88 2.04 20.24 6.49
C SER A 88 2.50 21.08 7.69
N LEU A 89 3.19 22.20 7.45
CA LEU A 89 3.63 23.11 8.52
C LEU A 89 2.45 23.82 9.20
N VAL A 90 1.46 24.26 8.43
CA VAL A 90 0.24 24.89 8.98
C VAL A 90 -0.57 23.88 9.79
N ALA A 91 -0.71 22.65 9.29
CA ALA A 91 -1.41 21.58 10.01
C ALA A 91 -0.70 21.23 11.33
N LEU A 92 0.64 21.14 11.33
CA LEU A 92 1.43 20.88 12.53
C LEU A 92 1.28 22.02 13.56
N ALA A 93 1.35 23.28 13.11
CA ALA A 93 1.15 24.43 13.99
C ALA A 93 -0.25 24.44 14.61
N ALA A 94 -1.29 24.15 13.81
CA ALA A 94 -2.66 24.05 14.31
C ALA A 94 -2.82 22.92 15.35
N LEU A 95 -2.21 21.75 15.11
CA LEU A 95 -2.20 20.63 16.06
C LEU A 95 -1.53 21.02 17.38
N ILE A 96 -0.39 21.71 17.34
CA ILE A 96 0.32 22.17 18.53
C ILE A 96 -0.54 23.14 19.35
N VAL A 97 -1.22 24.09 18.70
CA VAL A 97 -2.15 25.03 19.37
C VAL A 97 -3.30 24.28 20.03
N LEU A 98 -3.88 23.29 19.34
CA LEU A 98 -4.97 22.46 19.86
C LEU A 98 -4.53 21.65 21.08
N ILE A 99 -3.35 21.02 21.02
CA ILE A 99 -2.77 20.29 22.15
C ILE A 99 -2.48 21.24 23.31
N SER A 100 -1.97 22.44 23.06
CA SER A 100 -1.67 23.41 24.12
C SER A 100 -2.94 23.91 24.82
N MET A 101 -4.00 24.23 24.05
CA MET A 101 -5.28 24.66 24.62
C MET A 101 -5.98 23.57 25.43
N TYR A 102 -6.06 22.36 24.87
CA TYR A 102 -6.93 21.30 25.42
C TYR A 102 -6.17 20.20 26.17
N GLY A 103 -4.85 20.14 26.05
CA GLY A 103 -4.01 19.13 26.68
C GLY A 103 -4.03 19.21 28.19
N ALA A 104 -3.97 20.42 28.76
CA ALA A 104 -4.03 20.61 30.21
C ALA A 104 -5.38 20.19 30.80
N THR A 105 -6.48 20.51 30.11
CA THR A 105 -7.83 20.08 30.53
C THR A 105 -8.00 18.58 30.40
N PHE A 106 -7.53 17.98 29.32
CA PHE A 106 -7.62 16.53 29.09
C PHE A 106 -6.79 15.76 30.12
N PHE A 107 -5.57 16.22 30.40
CA PHE A 107 -4.68 15.58 31.38
C PHE A 107 -5.26 15.62 32.79
N LYS A 108 -5.88 16.73 33.20
CA LYS A 108 -6.56 16.83 34.49
C LYS A 108 -7.78 15.90 34.58
N LEU A 109 -8.62 15.86 33.54
CA LEU A 109 -9.77 14.96 33.50
C LEU A 109 -9.33 13.49 33.55
N PHE A 110 -8.30 13.13 32.79
CA PHE A 110 -7.74 11.78 32.78
C PHE A 110 -7.17 11.40 34.15
N SER A 111 -6.43 12.31 34.78
CA SER A 111 -5.90 12.13 36.15
C SER A 111 -7.01 11.88 37.16
N ILE A 112 -8.08 12.66 37.13
CA ILE A 112 -9.23 12.51 38.04
C ILE A 112 -9.93 11.17 37.80
N ALA A 113 -10.17 10.80 36.53
CA ALA A 113 -10.79 9.53 36.17
C ALA A 113 -9.95 8.32 36.62
N LEU A 114 -8.63 8.41 36.48
CA LEU A 114 -7.69 7.37 36.91
C LEU A 114 -7.67 7.24 38.44
N GLN A 115 -7.63 8.37 39.16
CA GLN A 115 -7.69 8.38 40.62
C GLN A 115 -9.01 7.79 41.12
N PHE A 116 -10.13 8.16 40.49
CA PHE A 116 -11.44 7.60 40.82
C PHE A 116 -11.47 6.07 40.59
N SER A 117 -10.93 5.61 39.46
CA SER A 117 -10.85 4.18 39.13
C SER A 117 -9.98 3.40 40.12
N LEU A 118 -8.82 3.95 40.51
CA LEU A 118 -7.95 3.34 41.52
C LEU A 118 -8.62 3.31 42.90
N THR A 119 -9.30 4.38 43.28
CA THR A 119 -10.00 4.45 44.58
C THR A 119 -11.18 3.47 44.60
N ALA A 120 -11.94 3.37 43.51
CA ALA A 120 -13.01 2.40 43.36
C ALA A 120 -12.47 0.96 43.44
N ALA A 121 -11.39 0.64 42.73
CA ALA A 121 -10.74 -0.66 42.79
C ALA A 121 -10.24 -0.98 44.20
N TYR A 122 -9.65 -0.01 44.90
CA TYR A 122 -9.20 -0.17 46.29
C TYR A 122 -10.37 -0.42 47.24
N VAL A 123 -11.45 0.35 47.15
CA VAL A 123 -12.65 0.14 47.97
C VAL A 123 -13.28 -1.21 47.68
N LEU A 124 -13.37 -1.61 46.40
CA LEU A 124 -13.92 -2.91 46.00
C LEU A 124 -13.06 -4.07 46.54
N SER A 125 -11.73 -3.93 46.47
CA SER A 125 -10.78 -4.88 47.03
C SER A 125 -10.88 -4.95 48.57
N ASN A 126 -11.01 -3.80 49.23
CA ASN A 126 -11.13 -3.74 50.68
C ASN A 126 -12.47 -4.32 51.16
N VAL A 127 -13.58 -4.02 50.48
CA VAL A 127 -14.91 -4.60 50.76
C VAL A 127 -14.92 -6.11 50.49
N ALA A 128 -14.24 -6.56 49.43
CA ALA A 128 -14.05 -7.98 49.17
C ALA A 128 -13.27 -8.67 50.30
N SER A 129 -12.25 -8.01 50.84
CA SER A 129 -11.44 -8.55 51.94
C SER A 129 -12.10 -8.43 53.32
N SER A 130 -12.96 -7.43 53.56
CA SER A 130 -13.46 -7.12 54.90
C SER A 130 -14.68 -7.91 55.33
N ILE A 131 -15.43 -8.53 54.41
CA ILE A 131 -16.62 -9.31 54.76
C ILE A 131 -16.63 -10.70 54.07
N PRO A 132 -15.73 -11.62 54.45
CA PRO A 132 -15.66 -12.97 53.87
C PRO A 132 -16.99 -13.73 54.00
N ALA A 133 -17.74 -13.48 55.09
CA ALA A 133 -19.02 -14.14 55.38
C ALA A 133 -20.13 -13.78 54.38
N VAL A 134 -20.12 -12.57 53.83
CA VAL A 134 -21.13 -12.14 52.84
C VAL A 134 -20.87 -12.82 51.50
N TRP A 135 -19.61 -12.88 51.04
CA TRP A 135 -19.25 -13.62 49.84
C TRP A 135 -19.54 -15.12 49.97
N GLY A 136 -19.27 -15.68 51.16
CA GLY A 136 -19.58 -17.06 51.50
C GLY A 136 -21.07 -17.41 51.45
N ALA A 137 -21.97 -16.43 51.66
CA ALA A 137 -23.43 -16.66 51.60
C ALA A 137 -24.03 -16.31 50.23
N VAL A 138 -23.57 -15.22 49.62
CA VAL A 138 -24.14 -14.68 48.36
C VAL A 138 -23.78 -15.57 47.17
N LEU A 139 -22.53 -16.04 47.07
CA LEU A 139 -22.10 -16.89 45.97
C LEU A 139 -22.88 -18.22 45.89
N PRO A 140 -23.01 -19.03 46.97
CA PRO A 140 -23.78 -20.25 46.89
C PRO A 140 -25.28 -19.99 46.69
N LEU A 141 -25.84 -18.91 47.24
CA LEU A 141 -27.24 -18.58 47.03
C LEU A 141 -27.52 -18.21 45.57
N SER A 142 -26.66 -17.40 44.95
CA SER A 142 -26.76 -17.08 43.52
C SER A 142 -26.61 -18.32 42.63
N ALA A 143 -25.64 -19.18 42.94
CA ALA A 143 -25.44 -20.45 42.24
C ALA A 143 -26.66 -21.38 42.39
N ALA A 144 -27.23 -21.47 43.59
CA ALA A 144 -28.43 -22.26 43.85
C ALA A 144 -29.62 -21.75 43.02
N ILE A 145 -29.83 -20.43 42.95
CA ILE A 145 -30.88 -19.84 42.11
C ILE A 145 -30.67 -20.17 40.63
N PHE A 146 -29.45 -20.05 40.10
CA PHE A 146 -29.14 -20.40 38.71
C PHE A 146 -29.38 -21.89 38.41
N VAL A 147 -28.95 -22.77 39.32
CA VAL A 147 -29.19 -24.22 39.19
C VAL A 147 -30.69 -24.50 39.24
N PHE A 148 -31.42 -23.89 40.16
CA PHE A 148 -32.86 -24.09 40.29
C PHE A 148 -33.63 -23.57 39.07
N SER A 149 -33.23 -22.41 38.55
CA SER A 149 -33.77 -21.84 37.31
C SER A 149 -33.50 -22.76 36.12
N GLY A 150 -32.27 -23.25 35.96
CA GLY A 150 -31.91 -24.20 34.90
C GLY A 150 -32.66 -25.54 35.00
N LEU A 151 -32.82 -26.08 36.22
CA LEU A 151 -33.58 -27.30 36.47
C LEU A 151 -35.07 -27.12 36.19
N SER A 152 -35.64 -25.97 36.58
CA SER A 152 -37.03 -25.61 36.29
C SER A 152 -37.26 -25.53 34.77
N LEU A 153 -36.37 -24.84 34.05
CA LEU A 153 -36.44 -24.70 32.60
C LEU A 153 -36.33 -26.06 31.90
N ARG A 154 -35.41 -26.92 32.37
CA ARG A 154 -35.24 -28.29 31.84
C ARG A 154 -36.45 -29.18 32.10
N ARG A 155 -37.13 -29.00 33.24
CA ARG A 155 -38.35 -29.74 33.59
C ARG A 155 -39.52 -29.35 32.69
N ILE A 156 -39.69 -28.06 32.44
CA ILE A 156 -40.73 -27.54 31.55
C ILE A 156 -40.51 -28.05 30.12
N LEU A 157 -39.30 -27.96 29.59
CA LEU A 157 -38.98 -28.42 28.23
C LEU A 157 -39.21 -29.93 28.03
N ARG A 158 -38.98 -30.75 29.06
CA ARG A 158 -39.28 -32.19 29.01
C ARG A 158 -40.78 -32.49 29.07
N SER A 159 -41.57 -31.68 29.77
CA SER A 159 -43.02 -31.86 29.86
C SER A 159 -43.78 -31.46 28.59
N THR A 160 -43.13 -30.70 27.72
CA THR A 160 -43.69 -30.22 26.44
C THR A 160 -43.15 -30.97 25.22
N ALA A 161 -42.32 -32.01 25.41
CA ALA A 161 -41.92 -32.91 24.34
C ALA A 161 -43.04 -33.97 24.13
N PRO A 162 -43.64 -34.07 22.93
CA PRO A 162 -44.77 -34.95 22.63
C PRO A 162 -44.42 -36.44 22.65
#